data_AF-A0A1M7GYU6-F1
#
_entry.id   AF-A0A1M7GYU6-F1
#
_cell.length_a   1.000
_cell.length_b   1.000
_cell.length_c   1.000
_cell.angle_alpha   90.00
_cell.angle_beta   90.00
_cell.angle_gamma   90.00
#
_symmetry.space_group_name_H-M   'P 1'
#
loop_
_entity.id
_entity.type
_entity.pdbx_description
1 polymer ?
#
loop_
_entity_poly.entity_id
_entity_poly.type
_entity_poly.pdbx_seq_one_letter_code
_entity_poly.pdbx_strand_id
1 'polypeptide(L)'
;MSEQVTGRHFLPLLQPAQAQKHVTVNESLLRLDGLVNLVLQGAARVQPPAVVEGECWGVGAGATGAWEGQAGRIAIGANGGWVFATPQRGQRAFLLDRGAEAVWDGQEWRGGALTLGLWGGGISAGILEAEVSLGAGAVVATGVEIPSHVLVLGVTARVVEAITGTLGAWALGVEGAADRYGSGLGLGVNSWSQGLLSAPMAIWAPEELLLTALGGAFAGGRLRLAVHYLALRVPDAV
;
A
#
# COMPACT_ATOMS: atom_id res chain seq x y z
N MET A 1 40.23 4.50 9.70
CA MET A 1 39.65 4.30 8.36
C MET A 1 38.17 4.03 8.58
N SER A 2 37.28 4.83 8.02
CA SER A 2 35.85 4.54 8.08
C SER A 2 35.56 3.27 7.28
N GLU A 3 34.95 2.29 7.90
CA GLU A 3 34.50 1.08 7.24
C GLU A 3 33.39 1.45 6.24
N GLN A 4 33.55 1.06 4.97
CA GLN A 4 32.52 1.25 3.95
C GLN A 4 31.53 0.10 4.06
N VAL A 5 30.24 0.41 4.11
CA VAL A 5 29.16 -0.54 4.37
C VAL A 5 27.98 -0.31 3.44
N THR A 6 27.13 -1.31 3.25
CA THR A 6 25.86 -1.17 2.51
C THR A 6 24.85 -0.30 3.25
N GLY A 7 23.84 0.22 2.54
CA GLY A 7 22.92 1.22 3.08
C GLY A 7 21.93 0.70 4.13
N ARG A 8 21.38 -0.51 3.97
CA ARG A 8 20.28 -1.00 4.83
C ARG A 8 20.77 -1.86 5.99
N HIS A 9 21.64 -2.82 5.72
CA HIS A 9 22.09 -3.82 6.69
C HIS A 9 23.54 -3.64 7.13
N PHE A 10 24.19 -2.55 6.70
CA PHE A 10 25.56 -2.23 7.08
C PHE A 10 26.56 -3.38 6.80
N LEU A 11 26.37 -4.10 5.69
CA LEU A 11 27.25 -5.20 5.29
C LEU A 11 28.62 -4.62 4.89
N PRO A 12 29.74 -5.12 5.45
CA PRO A 12 31.06 -4.62 5.12
C PRO A 12 31.42 -4.79 3.64
N LEU A 13 31.89 -3.72 3.02
CA LEU A 13 32.38 -3.73 1.64
C LEU A 13 33.87 -4.05 1.60
N LEU A 14 34.28 -4.85 0.61
CA LEU A 14 35.67 -5.19 0.38
C LEU A 14 36.45 -3.96 -0.09
N GLN A 15 37.61 -3.72 0.53
CA GLN A 15 38.54 -2.67 0.11
C GLN A 15 39.17 -2.98 -1.26
N PRO A 16 39.54 -1.94 -2.02
CA PRO A 16 40.25 -2.11 -3.28
C PRO A 16 41.54 -2.93 -3.12
N ALA A 17 41.78 -3.86 -4.04
CA ALA A 17 42.95 -4.72 -4.06
C ALA A 17 43.32 -5.12 -5.51
N GLN A 18 44.50 -5.70 -5.68
CA GLN A 18 44.94 -6.28 -6.96
C GLN A 18 43.92 -7.33 -7.45
N ALA A 19 43.69 -7.36 -8.77
CA ALA A 19 42.65 -8.14 -9.47
C ALA A 19 41.18 -7.69 -9.33
N GLN A 20 40.90 -6.55 -8.69
CA GLN A 20 39.58 -5.89 -8.70
C GLN A 20 38.36 -6.73 -8.26
N LYS A 21 38.57 -7.85 -7.56
CA LYS A 21 37.49 -8.72 -7.04
C LYS A 21 36.44 -7.99 -6.20
N HIS A 22 36.84 -6.88 -5.56
CA HIS A 22 35.96 -6.03 -4.76
C HIS A 22 34.78 -5.50 -5.58
N VAL A 23 34.94 -5.23 -6.89
CA VAL A 23 33.86 -4.72 -7.74
C VAL A 23 32.70 -5.71 -7.79
N THR A 24 32.95 -6.94 -8.24
CA THR A 24 31.92 -7.97 -8.39
C THR A 24 31.30 -8.37 -7.05
N VAL A 25 32.13 -8.50 -6.01
CA VAL A 25 31.64 -8.91 -4.68
C VAL A 25 30.82 -7.79 -4.03
N ASN A 26 31.28 -6.54 -4.07
CA ASN A 26 30.55 -5.43 -3.47
C ASN A 26 29.23 -5.16 -4.20
N GLU A 27 29.20 -5.29 -5.53
CA GLU A 27 27.95 -5.22 -6.29
C GLU A 27 26.96 -6.32 -5.86
N SER A 28 27.47 -7.54 -5.60
CA SER A 28 26.64 -8.64 -5.10
C SER A 28 26.10 -8.37 -3.69
N LEU A 29 26.91 -7.77 -2.81
CA LEU A 29 26.49 -7.36 -1.47
C LEU A 29 25.45 -6.25 -1.49
N LEU A 30 25.60 -5.25 -2.38
CA LEU A 30 24.62 -4.17 -2.56
C LEU A 30 23.28 -4.70 -3.07
N ARG A 31 23.30 -5.67 -4.00
CA ARG A 31 22.08 -6.36 -4.44
C ARG A 31 21.44 -7.14 -3.30
N LEU A 32 22.22 -7.91 -2.56
CA LEU A 32 21.72 -8.70 -1.43
C LEU A 32 21.09 -7.80 -0.36
N ASP A 33 21.75 -6.68 -0.05
CA ASP A 33 21.28 -5.68 0.92
C ASP A 33 19.88 -5.16 0.56
N GLY A 34 19.65 -4.81 -0.71
CA GLY A 34 18.34 -4.37 -1.17
C GLY A 34 17.27 -5.47 -1.22
N LEU A 35 17.66 -6.71 -1.51
CA LEU A 35 16.74 -7.84 -1.70
C LEU A 35 16.33 -8.54 -0.40
N VAL A 36 17.16 -8.50 0.64
CA VAL A 36 16.82 -9.05 1.95
C VAL A 36 15.73 -8.20 2.60
N ASN A 37 14.63 -8.83 3.01
CA ASN A 37 13.43 -8.14 3.52
C ASN A 37 13.04 -6.97 2.62
N LEU A 38 12.91 -7.26 1.31
CA LEU A 38 12.69 -6.28 0.26
C LEU A 38 11.52 -5.35 0.59
N VAL A 39 11.79 -4.05 0.63
CA VAL A 39 10.79 -2.99 0.72
C VAL A 39 10.85 -2.17 -0.56
N LEU A 40 9.78 -2.19 -1.34
CA LEU A 40 9.63 -1.36 -2.52
C LEU A 40 8.93 -0.06 -2.13
N GLN A 41 9.52 1.07 -2.48
CA GLN A 41 8.89 2.38 -2.34
C GLN A 41 7.68 2.55 -3.26
N GLY A 42 7.66 1.81 -4.36
CA GLY A 42 6.55 1.67 -5.29
C GLY A 42 6.87 0.58 -6.31
N ALA A 43 5.83 -0.04 -6.89
CA ALA A 43 5.99 -1.31 -7.60
C ALA A 43 6.05 -1.22 -9.14
N ALA A 44 5.74 -0.04 -9.72
CA ALA A 44 5.64 0.15 -11.18
C ALA A 44 6.00 1.58 -11.62
N ARG A 45 7.05 2.17 -11.03
CA ARG A 45 7.46 3.55 -11.34
C ARG A 45 8.27 3.59 -12.65
N VAL A 46 8.00 4.55 -13.52
CA VAL A 46 8.63 4.66 -14.86
C VAL A 46 9.74 5.71 -14.94
N GLN A 47 9.74 6.69 -14.03
CA GLN A 47 10.78 7.71 -13.95
C GLN A 47 11.58 7.51 -12.65
N PRO A 48 12.92 7.35 -12.74
CA PRO A 48 13.74 7.20 -11.55
C PRO A 48 13.61 8.43 -10.63
N PRO A 49 13.39 8.24 -9.32
CA PRO A 49 13.51 9.32 -8.36
C PRO A 49 14.98 9.71 -8.15
N ALA A 50 15.23 10.69 -7.27
CA ALA A 50 16.57 10.89 -6.75
C ALA A 50 17.09 9.60 -6.12
N VAL A 51 18.36 9.28 -6.35
CA VAL A 51 18.97 8.07 -5.80
C VAL A 51 19.10 8.24 -4.30
N VAL A 52 18.52 7.30 -3.54
CA VAL A 52 18.70 7.16 -2.10
C VAL A 52 19.28 5.78 -1.84
N GLU A 53 20.40 5.74 -1.11
CA GLU A 53 21.10 4.49 -0.79
C GLU A 53 20.16 3.50 -0.10
N GLY A 54 20.07 2.28 -0.64
CA GLY A 54 19.26 1.20 -0.09
C GLY A 54 17.75 1.28 -0.40
N GLU A 55 17.26 2.34 -1.06
CA GLU A 55 15.87 2.35 -1.52
C GLU A 55 15.69 1.44 -2.73
N CYS A 56 14.63 0.63 -2.70
CA CYS A 56 14.28 -0.25 -3.79
C CYS A 56 12.97 0.18 -4.46
N TRP A 57 12.91 0.03 -5.77
CA TRP A 57 11.77 0.41 -6.60
C TRP A 57 11.47 -0.68 -7.63
N GLY A 58 10.19 -0.98 -7.86
CA GLY A 58 9.76 -1.79 -9.00
C GLY A 58 9.70 -0.91 -10.25
N VAL A 59 10.45 -1.29 -11.28
CA VAL A 59 10.55 -0.52 -12.52
C VAL A 59 9.37 -0.88 -13.43
N GLY A 60 8.54 0.12 -13.75
CA GLY A 60 7.37 -0.04 -14.60
C GLY A 60 7.69 -0.19 -16.09
N ALA A 61 6.72 -0.65 -16.87
CA ALA A 61 6.80 -0.65 -18.33
C ALA A 61 6.90 0.78 -18.88
N GLY A 62 7.74 1.00 -19.89
CA GLY A 62 8.00 2.34 -20.43
C GLY A 62 8.93 3.18 -19.56
N ALA A 63 9.80 2.54 -18.78
CA ALA A 63 10.80 3.23 -17.98
C ALA A 63 11.74 4.10 -18.81
N THR A 64 12.15 5.23 -18.23
CA THR A 64 12.92 6.29 -18.91
C THR A 64 14.19 6.65 -18.16
N GLY A 65 15.11 7.37 -18.81
CA GLY A 65 16.33 7.88 -18.19
C GLY A 65 17.23 6.72 -17.72
N ALA A 66 17.73 6.80 -16.48
CA ALA A 66 18.60 5.76 -15.93
C ALA A 66 17.91 4.37 -15.80
N TRP A 67 16.58 4.29 -15.93
CA TRP A 67 15.82 3.04 -15.89
C TRP A 67 15.40 2.53 -17.27
N GLU A 68 15.82 3.20 -18.35
CA GLU A 68 15.51 2.77 -19.71
C GLU A 68 16.01 1.33 -19.96
N GLY A 69 15.12 0.50 -20.52
CA GLY A 69 15.39 -0.93 -20.74
C GLY A 69 15.38 -1.81 -19.48
N GLN A 70 15.02 -1.28 -18.32
CA GLN A 70 15.01 -2.01 -17.03
C GLN A 70 13.59 -2.37 -16.53
N ALA A 71 12.57 -2.27 -17.40
CA ALA A 71 11.19 -2.61 -17.05
C ALA A 71 11.09 -4.04 -16.45
N GLY A 72 10.28 -4.18 -15.41
CA GLY A 72 10.07 -5.44 -14.69
C GLY A 72 11.20 -5.82 -13.71
N ARG A 73 12.26 -5.02 -13.60
CA ARG A 73 13.35 -5.24 -12.62
C ARG A 73 13.08 -4.48 -11.32
N ILE A 74 13.83 -4.85 -10.30
CA ILE A 74 13.97 -4.08 -9.07
C ILE A 74 15.18 -3.17 -9.25
N ALA A 75 14.98 -1.85 -9.12
CA ALA A 75 16.05 -0.86 -9.05
C ALA A 75 16.43 -0.62 -7.59
N ILE A 76 17.70 -0.73 -7.25
CA ILE A 76 18.27 -0.55 -5.92
C ILE A 76 19.17 0.68 -5.97
N GLY A 77 18.88 1.70 -5.16
CA GLY A 77 19.72 2.89 -5.07
C GLY A 77 21.05 2.53 -4.41
N ALA A 78 22.16 2.73 -5.13
CA ALA A 78 23.49 2.36 -4.64
C ALA A 78 24.60 3.17 -5.32
N ASN A 79 25.58 3.62 -4.53
CA ASN A 79 26.72 4.44 -4.96
C ASN A 79 26.32 5.66 -5.82
N GLY A 80 25.21 6.32 -5.47
CA GLY A 80 24.68 7.45 -6.26
C GLY A 80 24.10 7.09 -7.63
N GLY A 81 23.93 5.79 -7.92
CA GLY A 81 23.29 5.26 -9.13
C GLY A 81 22.28 4.16 -8.82
N TRP A 82 22.05 3.28 -9.79
CA TRP A 82 21.09 2.18 -9.69
C TRP A 82 21.75 0.84 -9.98
N VAL A 83 21.52 -0.13 -9.09
CA VAL A 83 21.84 -1.54 -9.33
C VAL A 83 20.53 -2.29 -9.54
N PHE A 84 20.47 -3.13 -10.56
CA PHE A 84 19.22 -3.80 -10.94
C PHE A 84 19.24 -5.29 -10.63
N ALA A 85 18.13 -5.80 -10.11
CA ALA A 85 17.90 -7.22 -9.86
C ALA A 85 16.64 -7.69 -10.60
N THR A 86 16.68 -8.91 -11.15
CA THR A 86 15.52 -9.49 -11.84
C THR A 86 14.71 -10.31 -10.84
N PRO A 87 13.45 -9.93 -10.55
CA PRO A 87 12.64 -10.68 -9.61
C PRO A 87 12.27 -12.07 -10.16
N GLN A 88 12.14 -13.04 -9.25
CA GLN A 88 11.68 -14.39 -9.58
C GLN A 88 10.20 -14.55 -9.19
N ARG A 89 9.45 -15.35 -9.94
CA ARG A 89 8.05 -15.62 -9.60
C ARG A 89 7.95 -16.19 -8.18
N GLY A 90 7.05 -15.64 -7.38
CA GLY A 90 6.91 -15.97 -5.96
C GLY A 90 7.79 -15.14 -5.02
N GLN A 91 8.68 -14.28 -5.53
CA GLN A 91 9.43 -13.35 -4.70
C GLN A 91 8.48 -12.38 -4.00
N ARG A 92 8.79 -12.05 -2.74
CA ARG A 92 7.98 -11.19 -1.88
C ARG A 92 8.63 -9.83 -1.65
N ALA A 93 7.79 -8.83 -1.42
CA ALA A 93 8.19 -7.49 -1.02
C ALA A 93 7.11 -6.85 -0.16
N PHE A 94 7.48 -5.87 0.66
CA PHE A 94 6.53 -4.92 1.24
C PHE A 94 6.44 -3.68 0.36
N LEU A 95 5.24 -3.27 -0.05
CA LEU A 95 4.99 -2.04 -0.79
C LEU A 95 4.72 -0.91 0.20
N LEU A 96 5.69 0.01 0.35
CA LEU A 96 5.61 1.07 1.35
C LEU A 96 4.51 2.09 1.04
N ASP A 97 4.30 2.40 -0.25
CA ASP A 97 3.26 3.31 -0.73
C ASP A 97 1.83 2.79 -0.51
N ARG A 98 1.67 1.47 -0.31
CA ARG A 98 0.37 0.81 -0.15
C ARG A 98 0.15 0.15 1.20
N GLY A 99 1.20 0.07 2.03
CA GLY A 99 1.13 -0.62 3.32
C GLY A 99 0.80 -2.12 3.21
N ALA A 100 1.24 -2.79 2.13
CA ALA A 100 0.83 -4.16 1.83
C ALA A 100 1.99 -5.05 1.37
N GLU A 101 1.93 -6.33 1.75
CA GLU A 101 2.77 -7.38 1.14
C GLU A 101 2.45 -7.51 -0.35
N ALA A 102 3.43 -7.90 -1.16
CA ALA A 102 3.26 -8.17 -2.57
C ALA A 102 4.05 -9.40 -2.98
N VAL A 103 3.55 -10.08 -4.02
CA VAL A 103 4.20 -11.22 -4.66
C VAL A 103 4.44 -10.91 -6.13
N TRP A 104 5.66 -11.12 -6.61
CA TRP A 104 5.96 -11.06 -8.04
C TRP A 104 5.34 -12.26 -8.74
N ASP A 105 4.44 -12.04 -9.69
CA ASP A 105 3.80 -13.14 -10.43
C ASP A 105 4.59 -13.58 -11.68
N GLY A 106 5.72 -12.94 -11.97
CA GLY A 106 6.47 -13.18 -13.21
C GLY A 106 6.36 -12.03 -14.21
N GLN A 107 5.37 -11.15 -14.07
CA GLN A 107 5.13 -10.00 -14.94
C GLN A 107 4.99 -8.70 -14.13
N GLU A 108 4.33 -8.74 -12.98
CA GLU A 108 4.11 -7.59 -12.12
C GLU A 108 4.04 -7.95 -10.63
N TRP A 109 4.19 -6.92 -9.78
CA TRP A 109 4.04 -7.03 -8.34
C TRP A 109 2.57 -7.00 -7.95
N ARG A 110 2.08 -8.12 -7.43
CA ARG A 110 0.69 -8.28 -6.99
C ARG A 110 0.57 -7.89 -5.54
N GLY A 111 0.24 -6.62 -5.30
CA GLY A 111 -0.04 -6.08 -3.97
C GLY A 111 -1.19 -6.80 -3.29
N GLY A 112 -1.06 -7.02 -1.99
CA GLY A 112 -2.02 -7.73 -1.15
C GLY A 112 -2.05 -9.24 -1.35
N ALA A 113 -1.27 -9.81 -2.28
CA ALA A 113 -1.40 -11.22 -2.63
C ALA A 113 -1.12 -12.15 -1.44
N LEU A 114 -2.16 -12.88 -1.01
CA LEU A 114 -2.07 -13.94 -0.01
C LEU A 114 -1.76 -15.29 -0.66
N THR A 115 -2.24 -15.48 -1.89
CA THR A 115 -1.97 -16.70 -2.68
C THR A 115 -1.64 -16.34 -4.13
N LEU A 116 -0.83 -17.19 -4.76
CA LEU A 116 -0.49 -17.13 -6.17
C LEU A 116 -0.56 -18.55 -6.75
N GLY A 117 -1.70 -18.87 -7.37
CA GLY A 117 -1.93 -20.15 -8.03
C GLY A 117 -1.04 -20.31 -9.27
N LEU A 118 -0.83 -21.55 -9.72
CA LEU A 118 0.05 -21.88 -10.85
C LEU A 118 -0.24 -21.03 -12.09
N TRP A 119 -1.52 -20.84 -12.40
CA TRP A 119 -2.01 -20.08 -13.55
C TRP A 119 -2.38 -18.64 -13.21
N GLY A 120 -1.87 -18.10 -12.12
CA GLY A 120 -2.15 -16.72 -11.74
C GLY A 120 -3.47 -16.51 -10.99
N GLY A 121 -4.33 -17.51 -10.76
CA GLY A 121 -5.46 -17.33 -9.82
C GLY A 121 -4.98 -16.96 -8.41
N GLY A 122 -5.80 -16.30 -7.58
CA GLY A 122 -5.38 -16.00 -6.21
C GLY A 122 -6.37 -15.22 -5.34
N ILE A 123 -5.97 -14.99 -4.10
CA ILE A 123 -6.63 -14.14 -3.12
C ILE A 123 -5.68 -13.00 -2.79
N SER A 124 -6.17 -11.78 -2.75
CA SER A 124 -5.46 -10.63 -2.19
C SER A 124 -6.22 -9.98 -1.04
N ALA A 125 -5.50 -9.46 -0.07
CA ALA A 125 -6.02 -8.57 0.98
C ALA A 125 -5.62 -7.13 0.66
N GLY A 126 -6.59 -6.22 0.68
CA GLY A 126 -6.36 -4.81 0.43
C GLY A 126 -6.84 -3.95 1.57
N ILE A 127 -6.24 -2.77 1.66
CA ILE A 127 -6.66 -1.68 2.52
C ILE A 127 -6.85 -0.43 1.67
N LEU A 128 -7.98 0.26 1.84
CA LEU A 128 -8.16 1.62 1.34
C LEU A 128 -8.16 2.57 2.53
N GLU A 129 -7.20 3.49 2.55
CA GLU A 129 -7.06 4.48 3.60
C GLU A 129 -7.28 5.89 3.07
N ALA A 130 -7.97 6.70 3.85
CA ALA A 130 -8.13 8.12 3.56
C ALA A 130 -8.28 8.93 4.83
N GLU A 131 -7.78 10.16 4.80
CA GLU A 131 -8.12 11.19 5.78
C GLU A 131 -9.22 12.07 5.19
N VAL A 132 -10.38 12.11 5.85
CA VAL A 132 -11.58 12.80 5.41
C VAL A 132 -11.78 14.05 6.26
N SER A 133 -11.92 15.20 5.61
CA SER A 133 -12.33 16.45 6.24
C SER A 133 -13.85 16.63 6.13
N LEU A 134 -14.50 16.94 7.24
CA LEU A 134 -15.95 17.06 7.31
C LEU A 134 -16.37 18.49 6.94
N GLY A 135 -17.29 18.59 5.98
CA GLY A 135 -18.01 19.83 5.68
C GLY A 135 -19.32 19.92 6.48
N ALA A 136 -20.02 21.04 6.32
CA ALA A 136 -21.35 21.20 6.90
C ALA A 136 -22.38 20.33 6.15
N GLY A 137 -23.18 19.55 6.87
CA GLY A 137 -24.22 18.72 6.26
C GLY A 137 -24.69 17.56 7.14
N ALA A 138 -25.83 16.96 6.78
CA ALA A 138 -26.34 15.76 7.47
C ALA A 138 -25.64 14.48 7.00
N VAL A 139 -25.18 14.46 5.74
CA VAL A 139 -24.43 13.34 5.15
C VAL A 139 -23.18 13.92 4.47
N VAL A 140 -22.04 13.30 4.68
CA VAL A 140 -20.76 13.66 4.04
C VAL A 140 -20.26 12.47 3.23
N ALA A 141 -20.07 12.70 1.94
CA ALA A 141 -19.41 11.79 1.01
C ALA A 141 -17.89 11.83 1.27
N THR A 142 -17.27 10.65 1.41
CA THR A 142 -15.87 10.56 1.87
C THR A 142 -14.85 10.60 0.73
N GLY A 143 -15.28 10.36 -0.51
CA GLY A 143 -14.42 10.09 -1.65
C GLY A 143 -13.76 8.70 -1.60
N VAL A 144 -14.03 7.89 -0.58
CA VAL A 144 -13.49 6.53 -0.45
C VAL A 144 -14.44 5.56 -1.14
N GLU A 145 -14.07 5.15 -2.34
CA GLU A 145 -14.82 4.16 -3.12
C GLU A 145 -14.33 2.74 -2.82
N ILE A 146 -15.23 1.92 -2.27
CA ILE A 146 -15.01 0.48 -2.13
C ILE A 146 -15.06 -0.13 -3.54
N PRO A 147 -14.04 -0.89 -3.96
CA PRO A 147 -13.98 -1.45 -5.31
C PRO A 147 -15.04 -2.54 -5.52
N SER A 148 -15.41 -2.77 -6.78
CA SER A 148 -16.25 -3.93 -7.16
C SER A 148 -15.49 -5.25 -7.04
N HIS A 149 -16.24 -6.34 -6.93
CA HIS A 149 -15.77 -7.72 -6.89
C HIS A 149 -14.85 -8.03 -5.71
N VAL A 150 -15.13 -7.42 -4.56
CA VAL A 150 -14.42 -7.67 -3.30
C VAL A 150 -15.36 -8.14 -2.21
N LEU A 151 -14.78 -8.84 -1.24
CA LEU A 151 -15.41 -9.21 0.01
C LEU A 151 -14.95 -8.24 1.10
N VAL A 152 -15.82 -7.34 1.55
CA VAL A 152 -15.50 -6.41 2.63
C VAL A 152 -15.60 -7.14 3.97
N LEU A 153 -14.58 -6.99 4.81
CA LEU A 153 -14.54 -7.54 6.16
C LEU A 153 -15.07 -6.53 7.18
N GLY A 154 -14.75 -5.25 6.98
CA GLY A 154 -15.21 -4.16 7.82
C GLY A 154 -14.49 -2.86 7.52
N VAL A 155 -14.94 -1.81 8.19
CA VAL A 155 -14.32 -0.48 8.09
C VAL A 155 -13.95 0.01 9.48
N THR A 156 -12.71 0.46 9.61
CA THR A 156 -12.21 1.07 10.85
C THR A 156 -12.10 2.57 10.67
N ALA A 157 -12.36 3.32 11.75
CA ALA A 157 -12.27 4.76 11.73
C ALA A 157 -11.60 5.29 13.00
N ARG A 158 -10.93 6.44 12.88
CA ARG A 158 -10.45 7.22 14.03
C ARG A 158 -10.63 8.71 13.80
N VAL A 159 -11.23 9.40 14.76
CA VAL A 159 -11.34 10.86 14.77
C VAL A 159 -9.97 11.45 15.11
N VAL A 160 -9.43 12.28 14.22
CA VAL A 160 -8.12 12.94 14.36
C VAL A 160 -8.28 14.40 14.79
N GLU A 161 -9.36 15.05 14.34
CA GLU A 161 -9.80 16.36 14.82
C GLU A 161 -11.26 16.27 15.23
N ALA A 162 -11.61 16.84 16.40
CA ALA A 162 -12.93 16.71 16.99
C ALA A 162 -14.03 17.07 15.98
N ILE A 163 -15.02 16.21 15.88
CA ILE A 163 -16.19 16.43 15.03
C ILE A 163 -17.07 17.48 15.71
N THR A 164 -17.41 18.53 14.97
CA THR A 164 -18.25 19.63 15.45
C THR A 164 -19.56 19.68 14.66
N GLY A 165 -20.56 20.36 15.23
CA GLY A 165 -21.90 20.48 14.66
C GLY A 165 -22.98 20.36 15.71
N THR A 166 -24.22 20.09 15.28
CA THR A 166 -25.37 19.89 16.17
C THR A 166 -25.66 18.42 16.48
N LEU A 167 -24.98 17.50 15.78
CA LEU A 167 -25.12 16.05 15.97
C LEU A 167 -24.67 15.59 17.36
N GLY A 168 -25.31 14.55 17.88
CA GLY A 168 -24.88 13.88 19.12
C GLY A 168 -23.93 12.71 18.87
N ALA A 169 -24.01 12.10 17.69
CA ALA A 169 -23.19 10.98 17.25
C ALA A 169 -23.22 10.90 15.72
N TRP A 170 -22.51 9.94 15.15
CA TRP A 170 -22.52 9.68 13.70
C TRP A 170 -22.56 8.18 13.39
N ALA A 171 -22.92 7.85 12.16
CA ALA A 171 -22.91 6.51 11.60
C ALA A 171 -22.02 6.44 10.35
N LEU A 172 -21.48 5.26 10.10
CA LEU A 172 -20.62 4.94 8.96
C LEU A 172 -21.30 3.85 8.14
N GLY A 173 -21.47 4.10 6.85
CA GLY A 173 -22.16 3.18 5.98
C GLY A 173 -21.99 3.54 4.52
N VAL A 174 -22.99 3.18 3.73
CA VAL A 174 -23.09 3.50 2.30
C VAL A 174 -24.51 3.96 2.00
N GLU A 175 -24.77 4.33 0.75
CA GLU A 175 -26.12 4.62 0.29
C GLU A 175 -27.09 3.44 0.56
N GLY A 176 -28.26 3.74 1.12
CA GLY A 176 -29.26 2.73 1.49
C GLY A 176 -28.96 1.93 2.77
N ALA A 177 -27.77 2.06 3.37
CA ALA A 177 -27.40 1.41 4.62
C ALA A 177 -26.40 2.27 5.43
N ALA A 178 -26.92 3.35 6.03
CA ALA A 178 -26.12 4.40 6.67
C ALA A 178 -25.33 3.94 7.93
N ASP A 179 -25.71 2.82 8.53
CA ASP A 179 -25.12 2.25 9.75
C ASP A 179 -24.38 0.93 9.52
N ARG A 180 -24.17 0.55 8.26
CA ARG A 180 -23.58 -0.75 7.87
C ARG A 180 -22.27 -1.06 8.60
N TYR A 181 -21.45 -0.06 8.88
CA TYR A 181 -20.16 -0.19 9.56
C TYR A 181 -20.14 0.47 10.93
N GLY A 182 -21.31 0.71 11.52
CA GLY A 182 -21.46 1.23 12.87
C GLY A 182 -22.30 2.50 12.95
N SER A 183 -22.89 2.72 14.12
CA SER A 183 -23.74 3.86 14.45
C SER A 183 -23.53 4.26 15.91
N GLY A 184 -23.92 5.49 16.27
CA GLY A 184 -23.71 6.00 17.63
C GLY A 184 -22.24 6.31 17.94
N LEU A 185 -21.43 6.60 16.92
CA LEU A 185 -19.98 6.78 17.06
C LEU A 185 -19.63 8.14 17.70
N GLY A 186 -18.56 8.15 18.50
CA GLY A 186 -18.12 9.31 19.28
C GLY A 186 -17.50 10.43 18.45
N LEU A 187 -17.62 11.67 18.95
CA LEU A 187 -17.18 12.90 18.26
C LEU A 187 -15.80 13.40 18.66
N GLY A 188 -15.33 13.02 19.86
CA GLY A 188 -14.07 13.52 20.41
C GLY A 188 -12.85 12.96 19.68
N VAL A 189 -11.72 13.68 19.73
CA VAL A 189 -10.43 13.18 19.22
C VAL A 189 -10.11 11.81 19.82
N ASN A 190 -9.60 10.91 19.01
CA ASN A 190 -9.34 9.49 19.33
C ASN A 190 -10.58 8.62 19.57
N SER A 191 -11.80 9.14 19.40
CA SER A 191 -12.96 8.26 19.21
C SER A 191 -12.70 7.38 17.99
N TRP A 192 -13.09 6.12 18.07
CA TRP A 192 -12.77 5.12 17.06
C TRP A 192 -13.97 4.23 16.75
N SER A 193 -13.94 3.60 15.58
CA SER A 193 -14.89 2.57 15.17
C SER A 193 -14.13 1.35 14.66
N GLN A 194 -14.65 0.16 14.98
CA GLN A 194 -14.31 -1.10 14.35
C GLN A 194 -15.60 -1.73 13.82
N GLY A 195 -16.04 -1.23 12.67
CA GLY A 195 -17.24 -1.68 11.98
C GLY A 195 -17.07 -3.02 11.30
N LEU A 196 -16.89 -4.08 12.09
CA LEU A 196 -16.84 -5.46 11.61
C LEU A 196 -18.22 -5.89 11.11
N LEU A 197 -18.27 -6.48 9.93
CA LEU A 197 -19.48 -7.10 9.43
C LEU A 197 -19.68 -8.47 10.08
N SER A 198 -20.91 -8.78 10.51
CA SER A 198 -21.26 -10.08 11.10
C SER A 198 -21.12 -11.23 10.09
N ALA A 199 -21.35 -10.94 8.81
CA ALA A 199 -21.00 -11.78 7.68
C ALA A 199 -20.25 -10.93 6.65
N PRO A 200 -19.08 -11.38 6.15
CA PRO A 200 -18.39 -10.69 5.08
C PRO A 200 -19.31 -10.48 3.87
N MET A 201 -19.28 -9.28 3.29
CA MET A 201 -20.25 -8.88 2.27
C MET A 201 -19.57 -8.68 0.92
N ALA A 202 -20.14 -9.29 -0.12
CA ALA A 202 -19.67 -9.13 -1.48
C ALA A 202 -20.18 -7.82 -2.07
N ILE A 203 -19.25 -7.02 -2.60
CA ILE A 203 -19.52 -5.78 -3.33
C ILE A 203 -19.39 -6.09 -4.81
N TRP A 204 -20.45 -5.87 -5.60
CA TRP A 204 -20.47 -6.20 -7.04
C TRP A 204 -20.37 -4.98 -7.95
N ALA A 205 -20.69 -3.80 -7.43
CA ALA A 205 -20.46 -2.51 -8.07
C ALA A 205 -19.76 -1.59 -7.06
N PRO A 206 -18.94 -0.62 -7.49
CA PRO A 206 -18.28 0.29 -6.55
C PRO A 206 -19.29 1.01 -5.67
N GLU A 207 -18.98 1.14 -4.38
CA GLU A 207 -19.83 1.84 -3.39
C GLU A 207 -19.00 2.88 -2.64
N GLU A 208 -19.49 4.11 -2.54
CA GLU A 208 -18.84 5.16 -1.76
C GLU A 208 -19.20 5.07 -0.27
N LEU A 209 -18.20 5.22 0.60
CA LEU A 209 -18.44 5.37 2.03
C LEU A 209 -19.06 6.72 2.36
N LEU A 210 -20.10 6.69 3.18
CA LEU A 210 -20.84 7.85 3.65
C LEU A 210 -20.78 7.96 5.17
N LEU A 211 -20.67 9.19 5.65
CA LEU A 211 -20.78 9.55 7.06
C LEU A 211 -22.13 10.22 7.28
N THR A 212 -22.92 9.72 8.21
CA THR A 212 -24.27 10.26 8.50
C THR A 212 -24.32 10.82 9.92
N ALA A 213 -24.75 12.07 10.05
CA ALA A 213 -24.95 12.72 11.34
C ALA A 213 -26.22 12.18 12.01
N LEU A 214 -26.13 11.85 13.30
CA LEU A 214 -27.26 11.37 14.09
C LEU A 214 -27.73 12.49 15.02
N GLY A 215 -28.97 12.95 14.81
CA GLY A 215 -29.59 14.00 15.63
C GLY A 215 -29.10 15.42 15.34
N GLY A 216 -28.61 15.71 14.13
CA GLY A 216 -28.13 17.03 13.75
C GLY A 216 -27.39 17.04 12.42
N ALA A 217 -26.42 17.93 12.28
CA ALA A 217 -25.53 18.03 11.12
C ALA A 217 -24.08 18.19 11.57
N PHE A 218 -23.14 17.72 10.74
CA PHE A 218 -21.73 18.06 10.83
C PHE A 218 -21.54 19.56 10.54
N ALA A 219 -20.47 20.14 11.10
CA ALA A 219 -19.97 21.47 10.76
C ALA A 219 -18.46 21.47 10.47
N GLY A 220 -17.72 20.51 11.03
CA GLY A 220 -16.27 20.38 10.85
C GLY A 220 -15.71 19.14 11.56
N GLY A 221 -14.41 18.92 11.39
CA GLY A 221 -13.67 17.80 11.97
C GLY A 221 -12.88 17.02 10.92
N ARG A 222 -12.01 16.12 11.37
CA ARG A 222 -11.25 15.22 10.50
C ARG A 222 -11.20 13.82 11.09
N LEU A 223 -11.28 12.83 10.23
CA LEU A 223 -11.16 11.43 10.62
C LEU A 223 -10.37 10.63 9.58
N ARG A 224 -9.76 9.54 10.01
CA ARG A 224 -9.12 8.56 9.14
C ARG A 224 -10.01 7.34 9.02
N LEU A 225 -10.16 6.85 7.80
CA LEU A 225 -10.88 5.62 7.47
C LEU A 225 -9.89 4.59 6.92
N ALA A 226 -10.18 3.32 7.21
CA ALA A 226 -9.51 2.19 6.60
C ALA A 226 -10.54 1.10 6.28
N VAL A 227 -10.70 0.78 5.00
CA VAL A 227 -11.56 -0.31 4.50
C VAL A 227 -10.72 -1.55 4.33
N HIS A 228 -11.12 -2.65 4.98
CA HIS A 228 -10.41 -3.93 4.90
C HIS A 228 -11.20 -4.91 4.04
N TYR A 229 -10.59 -5.40 2.97
CA TYR A 229 -11.27 -6.27 2.01
C TYR A 229 -10.38 -7.39 1.47
N LEU A 230 -11.02 -8.44 0.97
CA LEU A 230 -10.40 -9.50 0.19
C LEU A 230 -10.88 -9.43 -1.25
N ALA A 231 -9.99 -9.62 -2.21
CA ALA A 231 -10.34 -9.73 -3.62
C ALA A 231 -9.92 -11.09 -4.19
N LEU A 232 -10.71 -11.60 -5.14
CA LEU A 232 -10.39 -12.81 -5.87
C LEU A 232 -9.79 -12.41 -7.23
N ARG A 233 -8.66 -13.02 -7.57
CA ARG A 233 -8.02 -12.85 -8.86
C ARG A 233 -8.27 -14.06 -9.73
N VAL A 234 -8.72 -13.80 -10.95
CA VAL A 234 -8.86 -14.82 -12.00
C VAL A 234 -7.47 -15.29 -12.49
N PRO A 235 -7.39 -16.48 -13.09
CA PRO A 235 -6.18 -16.91 -13.81
C PRO A 235 -5.72 -15.89 -14.86
N ASP A 236 -4.42 -15.90 -15.15
CA ASP A 236 -3.78 -15.06 -16.15
C ASP A 236 -4.35 -15.36 -17.56
N ALA A 237 -4.36 -14.35 -18.43
CA ALA A 237 -4.78 -14.53 -19.82
C ALA A 237 -3.79 -15.42 -20.59
N VAL A 238 -4.30 -16.14 -21.60
CA VAL A 238 -3.53 -17.01 -22.51
C VAL A 238 -3.19 -16.28 -23.81
#